data_AF-A0A2D9K639-F1
#
_entry.id   AF-A0A2D9K639-F1
#
_cell.length_a   1.000
_cell.length_b   1.000
_cell.length_c   1.000
_cell.angle_alpha   90.00
_cell.angle_beta   90.00
_cell.angle_gamma   90.00
#
_symmetry.space_group_name_H-M   'P 1'
#
loop_
_entity.id
_entity.type
_entity.pdbx_description
1 polymer ?
#
loop_
_entity_poly.entity_id
_entity_poly.type
_entity_poly.pdbx_seq_one_letter_code
_entity_poly.pdbx_strand_id
1 'polypeptide(L)'
;MADRTALYYAQDAAPGPRLTDDCPVLRRWSVARMGGCPCIMGVDDFGHVLSIEIQAYAADGTWARRLDGSYVRLREPWPLPLAPEAGR
;
A
#
# COMPACT_ATOMS: atom_id res chain seq x y z
N MET A 1 10.85 -7.42 22.40
CA MET A 1 10.63 -8.32 21.25
C MET A 1 9.95 -7.48 20.19
N ALA A 2 10.71 -7.00 19.20
CA ALA A 2 10.17 -6.10 18.18
C ALA A 2 9.18 -6.88 17.30
N ASP A 3 7.98 -6.34 17.18
CA ASP A 3 6.92 -6.83 16.30
C ASP A 3 7.47 -6.95 14.87
N ARG A 4 7.68 -8.20 14.43
CA ARG A 4 8.28 -8.53 13.13
C ARG A 4 7.28 -8.40 11.97
N THR A 5 6.04 -8.03 12.25
CA THR A 5 4.97 -7.89 11.25
C THR A 5 4.95 -6.49 10.62
N ALA A 6 5.52 -5.49 11.30
CA ALA A 6 5.54 -4.10 10.86
C ALA A 6 6.75 -3.71 9.96
N LEU A 7 7.74 -4.58 9.78
CA LEU A 7 9.08 -4.19 9.30
C LEU A 7 9.54 -4.78 7.95
N TYR A 8 8.68 -5.51 7.24
CA TYR A 8 8.98 -6.01 5.90
C TYR A 8 7.82 -5.52 5.04
N TYR A 9 7.88 -4.46 4.21
CA TYR A 9 8.80 -4.21 3.10
C TYR A 9 8.81 -2.72 2.75
N ALA A 10 9.83 -1.98 3.18
CA ALA A 10 10.24 -0.76 2.50
C ALA A 10 11.03 -1.18 1.25
N GLN A 11 10.42 -1.12 0.06
CA GLN A 11 11.16 -1.31 -1.19
C GLN A 11 11.00 -0.08 -2.09
N ASP A 12 11.35 1.07 -1.54
CA ASP A 12 12.42 1.93 -2.07
C ASP A 12 12.74 2.99 -1.01
N ALA A 13 14.01 3.17 -0.65
CA ALA A 13 14.47 4.27 0.21
C ALA A 13 14.77 5.53 -0.62
N ALA A 14 14.37 5.56 -1.89
CA ALA A 14 14.41 6.76 -2.70
C ALA A 14 13.54 7.86 -2.07
N PRO A 15 13.97 9.14 -2.13
CA PRO A 15 13.09 10.25 -1.78
C PRO A 15 11.79 10.08 -2.57
N GLY A 16 10.66 10.06 -1.86
CA GLY A 16 9.36 9.85 -2.47
C GLY A 16 9.16 10.77 -3.67
N PRO A 17 8.55 10.29 -4.76
CA PRO A 17 8.30 11.11 -5.93
C PRO A 17 7.52 12.35 -5.53
N ARG A 18 7.78 13.49 -6.19
CA ARG A 18 6.88 14.65 -6.09
C ARG A 18 5.56 14.28 -6.74
N LEU A 19 4.60 13.85 -5.93
CA LEU A 19 3.23 13.59 -6.36
C LEU A 19 2.57 14.91 -6.74
N THR A 20 2.08 15.00 -7.97
CA THR A 20 1.22 16.11 -8.41
C THR A 20 -0.16 16.03 -7.75
N ASP A 21 -0.91 17.13 -7.76
CA ASP A 21 -2.26 17.17 -7.19
C ASP A 21 -3.25 16.25 -7.94
N ASP A 22 -2.97 15.94 -9.21
CA ASP A 22 -3.75 15.00 -10.02
C ASP A 22 -3.49 13.52 -9.68
N CYS A 23 -2.56 13.21 -8.78
CA CYS A 23 -2.30 11.83 -8.40
C CYS A 23 -3.53 11.23 -7.69
N PRO A 24 -4.04 10.08 -8.17
CA PRO A 24 -5.18 9.42 -7.55
C PRO A 24 -4.89 9.10 -6.08
N VAL A 25 -5.89 9.31 -5.22
CA VAL A 25 -5.77 9.06 -3.78
C VAL A 25 -6.49 7.75 -3.44
N LEU A 26 -5.84 6.94 -2.61
CA LEU A 26 -6.41 5.76 -2.00
C LEU A 26 -6.38 5.92 -0.48
N ARG A 27 -7.57 5.90 0.12
CA ARG A 27 -7.79 5.99 1.57
C ARG A 27 -8.04 4.61 2.16
N ARG A 28 -7.93 4.50 3.49
CA ARG A 28 -8.25 3.26 4.25
C ARG A 28 -7.62 2.04 3.60
N TRP A 29 -6.33 2.18 3.30
CA TRP A 29 -5.65 1.23 2.45
C TRP A 29 -4.88 0.20 3.27
N SER A 30 -4.63 -0.94 2.65
CA SER A 30 -3.78 -1.98 3.21
C SER A 30 -3.05 -2.75 2.12
N VAL A 31 -1.84 -3.21 2.42
CA VAL A 31 -1.09 -4.08 1.50
C VAL A 31 -1.55 -5.52 1.68
N ALA A 32 -1.97 -6.15 0.59
CA ALA A 32 -2.26 -7.58 0.49
C ALA A 32 -1.23 -8.27 -0.40
N ARG A 33 -0.80 -9.47 0.00
CA ARG A 33 0.05 -10.33 -0.84
C ARG A 33 -0.75 -11.50 -1.37
N MET A 34 -1.09 -11.46 -2.65
CA MET A 34 -1.71 -12.56 -3.37
C MET A 34 -0.65 -13.23 -4.26
N GLY A 35 -0.03 -14.30 -3.76
CA GLY A 35 0.66 -15.34 -4.57
C GLY A 35 1.80 -14.95 -5.53
N GLY A 36 2.13 -13.68 -5.73
CA GLY A 36 3.18 -13.29 -6.68
C GLY A 36 3.42 -11.77 -6.83
N CYS A 37 2.38 -10.93 -6.70
CA CYS A 37 2.53 -9.48 -6.78
C CYS A 37 2.00 -8.81 -5.49
N PRO A 38 2.72 -7.81 -4.93
CA PRO A 38 2.16 -6.99 -3.87
C PRO A 38 1.03 -6.13 -4.44
N CYS A 39 -0.10 -6.11 -3.75
CA CYS A 39 -1.25 -5.29 -4.10
C CYS A 39 -1.60 -4.39 -2.92
N ILE A 40 -2.20 -3.24 -3.20
CA ILE A 40 -2.86 -2.42 -2.19
C ILE A 40 -4.36 -2.49 -2.44
N MET A 41 -5.12 -2.81 -1.39
CA MET A 41 -6.57 -2.61 -1.37
C MET A 41 -6.88 -1.32 -0.62
N GLY A 42 -7.88 -0.57 -1.07
CA GLY A 42 -8.33 0.63 -0.37
C GLY A 42 -9.54 1.27 -1.05
N VAL A 43 -9.88 2.49 -0.64
CA VAL A 43 -11.06 3.22 -1.10
C VAL A 43 -10.63 4.47 -1.85
N ASP A 44 -11.12 4.68 -3.07
CA ASP A 44 -10.85 5.91 -3.83
C ASP A 44 -11.61 7.12 -3.26
N ASP A 45 -11.37 8.32 -3.80
CA ASP A 45 -12.09 9.53 -3.37
C ASP A 45 -13.59 9.53 -3.70
N PHE A 46 -14.07 8.58 -4.52
CA PHE A 46 -15.48 8.39 -4.86
C PHE A 46 -16.17 7.34 -3.97
N GLY A 47 -15.43 6.67 -3.08
CA GLY A 47 -15.96 5.65 -2.19
C GLY A 47 -15.94 4.23 -2.77
N HIS A 48 -15.29 4.00 -3.92
CA HIS A 48 -15.16 2.66 -4.50
C HIS A 48 -13.99 1.90 -3.88
N VAL A 49 -14.20 0.61 -3.62
CA VAL A 49 -13.12 -0.29 -3.20
C VAL A 49 -12.31 -0.70 -4.42
N LEU A 50 -11.00 -0.44 -4.38
CA LEU A 50 -10.05 -0.78 -5.44
C LEU A 50 -8.98 -1.72 -4.92
N SER A 51 -8.51 -2.60 -5.80
CA SER A 51 -7.28 -3.38 -5.64
C SER A 51 -6.31 -2.97 -6.74
N ILE A 52 -5.14 -2.47 -6.36
CA ILE A 52 -4.10 -2.03 -7.29
C ILE A 52 -2.85 -2.88 -7.13
N GLU A 53 -2.35 -3.42 -8.23
CA GLU A 53 -1.03 -4.06 -8.25
C GLU A 53 0.06 -2.98 -8.20
N ILE A 54 1.06 -3.20 -7.35
CA ILE A 54 2.12 -2.24 -7.10
C ILE A 54 3.48 -2.88 -7.33
N GLN A 55 4.43 -2.08 -7.81
CA GLN A 55 5.84 -2.43 -7.86
C GLN A 55 6.53 -2.12 -6.53
N ALA A 56 6.15 -1.00 -5.92
CA ALA A 56 6.76 -0.46 -4.70
C ALA A 56 5.76 0.41 -3.94
N TYR A 57 5.99 0.61 -2.65
CA TYR A 57 5.29 1.62 -1.85
C TYR A 57 6.23 2.21 -0.81
N ALA A 58 5.90 3.42 -0.37
CA ALA A 58 6.68 4.19 0.58
C ALA A 58 6.73 3.51 1.95
N ALA A 59 7.90 3.53 2.58
CA ALA A 59 8.07 3.04 3.95
C ALA A 59 7.18 3.79 4.97
N ASP A 60 6.91 5.07 4.71
CA ASP A 60 6.03 5.91 5.51
C ASP A 60 4.53 5.74 5.16
N GLY A 61 4.22 4.89 4.17
CA GLY A 61 2.86 4.61 3.74
C GLY A 61 2.16 5.79 3.04
N THR A 62 2.90 6.74 2.47
CA THR A 62 2.33 7.94 1.82
C THR A 62 2.08 7.78 0.31
N TRP A 63 2.73 6.83 -0.35
CA TRP A 63 2.57 6.60 -1.79
C TRP A 63 2.81 5.15 -2.19
N ALA A 64 2.26 4.77 -3.34
CA ALA A 64 2.57 3.53 -4.04
C ALA A 64 2.84 3.77 -5.52
N ARG A 65 3.76 2.99 -6.08
CA ARG A 65 4.04 2.94 -7.51
C ARG A 65 3.37 1.72 -8.12
N ARG A 66 2.51 1.94 -9.10
CA ARG A 66 1.83 0.91 -9.88
C ARG A 66 2.79 0.25 -10.88
N LEU A 67 2.42 -0.91 -11.40
CA LEU A 67 3.23 -1.64 -12.39
C LEU A 67 3.44 -0.87 -13.70
N ASP A 68 2.49 -0.03 -14.08
CA ASP A 68 2.58 0.87 -15.25
C ASP A 68 3.50 2.09 -15.02
N GLY A 69 4.10 2.20 -13.84
CA GLY A 69 4.98 3.29 -13.45
C GLY A 69 4.26 4.53 -12.91
N SER A 70 2.92 4.57 -12.92
CA SER A 70 2.14 5.64 -12.31
C SER A 70 2.14 5.54 -10.78
N TYR A 71 1.75 6.63 -10.11
CA TYR A 71 1.75 6.72 -8.66
C TYR A 71 0.35 6.95 -8.10
N VAL A 72 0.12 6.43 -6.90
CA VAL A 72 -1.09 6.63 -6.09
C VAL A 72 -0.66 7.22 -4.76
N ARG A 73 -1.40 8.23 -4.30
CA ARG A 73 -1.25 8.81 -2.97
C ARG A 73 -2.01 7.96 -1.97
N LEU A 74 -1.35 7.57 -0.89
CA LEU A 74 -1.92 6.74 0.15
C LEU A 74 -2.27 7.61 1.36
N ARG A 75 -3.46 7.43 1.92
CA ARG A 75 -3.94 8.14 3.11
C ARG A 75 -4.67 7.21 4.06
N GLU A 76 -4.60 7.49 5.35
CA GLU A 76 -5.33 6.70 6.37
C GLU A 76 -5.00 5.20 6.26
N PRO A 77 -3.75 4.77 6.58
CA PRO A 77 -3.41 3.35 6.59
C PRO A 77 -4.39 2.61 7.49
N TRP A 78 -5.02 1.57 6.95
CA TRP A 78 -5.97 0.74 7.67
C TRP A 78 -5.32 -0.63 7.85
N PRO A 79 -5.23 -1.16 9.08
CA PRO A 79 -4.77 -2.53 9.24
C PRO A 79 -5.76 -3.44 8.51
N LEU A 80 -5.27 -4.34 7.64
CA LEU A 80 -6.09 -5.50 7.29
C LEU A 80 -6.53 -6.13 8.62
N PRO A 81 -7.73 -6.69 8.72
CA PRO A 81 -7.92 -7.75 9.70
C PRO A 81 -6.83 -8.76 9.37
N LEU A 82 -5.75 -8.76 10.18
CA LEU A 82 -4.72 -9.78 10.12
C LEU A 82 -5.52 -11.06 10.19
N ALA A 83 -5.51 -11.84 9.11
CA ALA A 83 -6.11 -13.15 9.15
C ALA A 83 -5.57 -13.79 10.44
N PRO A 84 -6.44 -14.20 11.38
CA PRO A 84 -5.97 -14.75 12.66
C PRO A 84 -4.94 -15.78 12.30
N GLU A 85 -3.74 -15.63 12.85
CA GLU A 85 -2.58 -16.44 12.52
C GLU A 85 -3.05 -17.86 12.30
N ALA A 86 -2.87 -18.39 11.08
CA ALA A 86 -3.19 -19.77 10.78
C ALA A 86 -2.54 -20.59 11.88
N GLY A 87 -3.39 -21.15 12.75
CA GLY A 87 -2.96 -21.64 14.04
C GLY A 87 -1.86 -22.67 13.88
N ARG A 88 -0.75 -22.40 14.58
CA ARG A 88 0.20 -23.36 15.15
C ARG A 88 0.83 -24.41 14.22
#